data_AF-A0A6M0CY98-F1
#
_entry.id   AF-A0A6M0CY98-F1
#
_cell.length_a   1.000
_cell.length_b   1.000
_cell.length_c   1.000
_cell.angle_alpha   90.00
_cell.angle_beta   90.00
_cell.angle_gamma   90.00
#
_symmetry.space_group_name_H-M   'P 1'
#
loop_
_entity.id
_entity.type
_entity.pdbx_description
1 polymer ?
#
loop_
_entity_poly.entity_id
_entity_poly.type
_entity_poly.pdbx_seq_one_letter_code
_entity_poly.pdbx_strand_id
1 'polypeptide(L)' 'MLLEDRLLQAPEAIHTGCVSRQQGRLELVSVGREPLAQWLAHCQGWGLKVERCWAEFQLLPDAAPGSAWCWRRRPS' A
#
# COMPACT_ATOMS: atom_id res chain seq x y z
N MET A 1 -11.10 -4.81 -16.52
CA MET A 1 -9.64 -4.75 -16.30
C MET A 1 -9.42 -5.11 -14.83
N LEU A 2 -8.68 -6.19 -14.59
CA LEU A 2 -8.52 -6.78 -13.27
C LEU A 2 -7.24 -6.26 -12.60
N LEU A 3 -7.12 -6.42 -11.28
CA LEU A 3 -5.92 -6.02 -10.55
C LEU A 3 -4.69 -6.79 -11.03
N GLU A 4 -4.87 -8.08 -11.33
CA GLU A 4 -3.84 -9.05 -11.74
C GLU A 4 -3.06 -8.58 -12.99
N ASP A 5 -3.73 -7.88 -13.92
CA ASP A 5 -3.11 -7.32 -15.14
C ASP A 5 -2.12 -6.18 -14.86
N ARG A 6 -2.12 -5.63 -13.63
CA ARG A 6 -1.33 -4.45 -13.22
C ARG A 6 -0.26 -4.77 -12.18
N LEU A 7 -0.20 -6.00 -11.70
CA LEU A 7 0.79 -6.40 -10.71
C LEU A 7 2.12 -6.73 -11.40
N LEU A 8 3.21 -6.15 -10.89
CA LEU A 8 4.57 -6.47 -11.35
C LEU A 8 5.05 -7.84 -10.82
N GLN A 9 4.32 -8.43 -9.87
CA GLN A 9 4.63 -9.72 -9.26
C GLN A 9 3.38 -10.61 -9.29
N ALA A 10 3.58 -11.91 -9.11
CA ALA A 10 2.48 -12.86 -9.03
C ALA A 10 1.49 -12.46 -7.90
N PRO A 11 0.17 -12.65 -8.10
CA PRO A 11 -0.84 -12.28 -7.10
C PRO A 11 -0.57 -12.86 -5.70
N GLU A 12 0.00 -14.06 -5.62
CA GLU A 12 0.33 -14.77 -4.38
C GLU A 12 1.48 -14.12 -3.60
N ALA A 13 2.31 -13.35 -4.30
CA ALA A 13 3.45 -12.62 -3.75
C ALA A 13 3.07 -11.23 -3.21
N ILE A 14 1.78 -10.85 -3.27
CA ILE A 14 1.30 -9.52 -2.94
C ILE A 14 0.21 -9.60 -1.86
N HIS A 15 0.23 -8.66 -0.94
CA HIS A 15 -0.88 -8.38 -0.04
C HIS A 15 -1.63 -7.14 -0.52
N THR A 16 -2.96 -7.22 -0.60
CA THR A 16 -3.81 -6.12 -1.06
C THR A 16 -4.78 -5.68 0.02
N GLY A 17 -4.77 -4.39 0.34
CA GLY A 17 -5.73 -3.75 1.24
C GLY A 17 -6.68 -2.84 0.48
N CYS A 18 -7.94 -2.77 0.90
CA CYS A 18 -8.91 -1.81 0.38
C CYS A 18 -8.79 -0.48 1.13
N VAL A 19 -8.53 0.61 0.41
CA VAL A 19 -8.38 1.96 0.97
C VAL A 19 -9.72 2.71 0.90
N SER A 20 -10.44 2.58 -0.21
CA SER A 20 -11.73 3.23 -0.41
C SER A 20 -12.61 2.41 -1.35
N ARG A 21 -13.93 2.54 -1.16
CA ARG A 21 -14.95 1.96 -2.02
C ARG A 21 -15.97 3.05 -2.35
N GLN A 22 -16.10 3.37 -3.63
CA GLN A 22 -17.15 4.23 -4.15
C GLN A 22 -18.00 3.46 -5.16
N GLN A 23 -19.17 3.98 -5.52
CA GLN A 23 -20.08 3.29 -6.45
C GLN A 23 -19.37 2.95 -7.77
N GLY A 24 -19.13 1.66 -8.01
CA GLY A 24 -18.43 1.16 -9.19
C GLY A 24 -16.90 1.29 -9.19
N ARG A 25 -16.27 1.79 -8.11
CA ARG A 25 -14.81 1.94 -8.01
C ARG A 25 -14.24 1.41 -6.70
N LEU A 26 -13.18 0.63 -6.80
CA LEU A 26 -12.36 0.19 -5.67
C LEU A 26 -10.97 0.80 -5.76
N GLU A 27 -10.52 1.36 -4.65
CA GLU A 27 -9.15 1.85 -4.50
C GLU A 27 -8.42 0.89 -3.58
N LEU A 28 -7.39 0.26 -4.13
CA LEU A 28 -6.62 -0.79 -3.48
C LEU A 28 -5.18 -0.33 -3.34
N VAL A 29 -4.55 -0.75 -2.24
CA VAL A 29 -3.10 -0.67 -2.07
C VAL A 29 -2.54 -2.09 -2.09
N SER A 30 -1.48 -2.29 -2.87
CA SER A 30 -0.78 -3.56 -2.99
C SER A 30 0.66 -3.41 -2.53
N VAL A 31 1.13 -4.34 -1.69
CA VAL A 31 2.49 -4.39 -1.17
C VAL A 31 3.05 -5.80 -1.31
N GLY A 32 4.35 -5.92 -1.55
CA GLY A 32 5.01 -7.22 -1.56
C GLY A 32 4.81 -7.93 -0.22
N ARG A 33 4.36 -9.18 -0.28
CA ARG A 33 4.05 -9.98 0.90
C ARG A 33 5.27 -10.23 1.77
N GLU A 34 6.41 -10.52 1.15
CA GLU A 34 7.65 -10.87 1.84
C GLU A 34 8.32 -9.66 2.51
N PRO A 35 8.47 -8.49 1.87
CA PRO A 35 8.89 -7.27 2.56
C PRO A 35 7.98 -6.88 3.73
N LEU A 36 6.65 -7.03 3.57
CA LEU A 36 5.70 -6.75 4.64
C LEU A 36 5.88 -7.72 5.82
N ALA A 37 6.02 -9.02 5.55
CA ALA A 37 6.24 -10.03 6.57
C ALA A 37 7.54 -9.80 7.34
N GLN A 38 8.62 -9.46 6.63
CA GLN A 38 9.91 -9.13 7.25
C GLN A 38 9.80 -7.89 8.16
N TRP A 39 9.13 -6.84 7.70
CA TRP A 39 8.90 -5.65 8.50
C TRP A 39 8.08 -5.93 9.76
N LEU A 40 6.99 -6.71 9.64
CA LEU A 40 6.18 -7.12 10.80
C LEU A 40 6.98 -7.95 11.81
N ALA A 41 7.86 -8.84 11.33
CA ALA A 41 8.75 -9.62 12.19
C ALA A 41 9.73 -8.72 12.96
N HIS A 42 10.31 -7.69 12.32
CA HIS A 42 11.14 -6.71 13.01
C HIS A 42 10.36 -5.95 14.10
N CYS A 43 9.13 -5.51 13.81
CA CYS A 43 8.27 -4.88 14.81
C CYS A 43 8.04 -5.79 16.02
N GLN A 44 7.73 -7.07 15.80
CA GLN A 44 7.59 -8.04 16.88
C GLN A 44 8.88 -8.21 17.68
N GLY A 45 10.04 -8.26 17.01
CA GLY A 45 11.35 -8.31 17.66
C GLY A 45 11.63 -7.11 18.56
N TRP A 46 11.02 -5.95 18.27
CA TRP A 46 11.07 -4.76 19.11
C TRP A 46 9.97 -4.69 20.18
N GLY A 47 9.13 -5.74 20.30
CA GLY A 47 7.98 -5.74 21.22
C GLY A 47 6.83 -4.84 20.76
N LEU A 48 6.83 -4.39 19.50
CA LEU A 48 5.77 -3.57 18.93
C LEU A 48 4.68 -4.47 18.33
N LYS A 49 3.45 -4.30 18.81
CA LYS A 49 2.27 -4.90 18.19
C LYS A 49 1.69 -3.95 17.14
N VAL A 50 1.85 -4.31 15.87
CA VAL A 50 1.26 -3.53 14.77
C VAL A 50 -0.24 -3.83 14.70
N GLU A 51 -1.07 -2.83 14.99
CA GLU A 51 -2.53 -2.96 14.90
C GLU A 51 -3.06 -2.62 13.50
N ARG A 52 -2.46 -1.63 12.84
CA ARG A 52 -2.89 -1.12 11.54
C ARG A 52 -1.70 -0.65 10.70
N CYS A 53 -1.78 -0.90 9.40
CA CYS A 53 -0.80 -0.46 8.41
C CYS A 53 -1.46 0.52 7.44
N TRP A 54 -0.70 1.54 7.05
CA TRP A 54 -1.16 2.60 6.16
C TRP A 54 -0.07 2.85 5.12
N ALA A 55 -0.46 3.12 3.88
CA ALA A 55 0.49 3.69 2.93
C ALA A 55 0.63 5.19 3.18
N GLU A 56 1.83 5.74 3.00
CA GLU A 56 2.12 7.15 3.31
C GLU A 56 1.19 8.12 2.57
N PHE A 57 0.79 7.80 1.33
CA PHE A 57 -0.13 8.65 0.57
C PHE A 57 -1.53 8.75 1.18
N GLN A 58 -1.95 7.80 2.04
CA GLN A 58 -3.25 7.85 2.73
C GLN A 58 -3.28 8.91 3.82
N LEU A 59 -2.11 9.41 4.24
CA LEU A 59 -1.98 10.47 5.23
C LEU A 59 -1.90 11.86 4.57
N LEU A 60 -1.78 11.92 3.24
CA LEU A 60 -1.76 13.17 2.51
C LEU A 60 -3.18 13.72 2.35
N PRO A 61 -3.36 15.05 2.32
CA PRO A 61 -4.64 15.64 1.98
C PRO A 61 -5.03 15.28 0.54
N ASP A 62 -6.33 15.28 0.26
CA ASP A 62 -6.86 15.04 -1.09
C ASP A 62 -6.22 15.99 -2.11
N ALA A 63 -5.74 15.42 -3.21
CA ALA A 63 -5.25 16.22 -4.31
C ALA A 63 -6.42 16.92 -5.00
N ALA A 64 -6.22 18.18 -5.40
CA ALA A 64 -7.21 18.90 -6.21
C ALA A 64 -7.50 18.15 -7.52
N PRO A 65 -8.71 18.27 -8.10
CA PRO A 65 -9.02 17.68 -9.40
C PRO A 65 -7.98 18.04 -10.46
N GLY A 66 -7.48 17.03 -11.18
CA GLY A 66 -6.43 17.21 -12.19
C GLY A 66 -5.00 17.30 -11.62
N SER A 67 -4.83 17.22 -10.30
CA SER A 67 -3.52 17.20 -9.63
C SER A 67 -3.23 15.82 -9.03
N ALA A 68 -1.96 15.48 -8.91
CA ALA A 68 -1.52 14.24 -8.27
C ALA A 68 -0.31 14.50 -7.39
N TRP A 69 -0.23 13.79 -6.26
CA TRP A 69 0.98 13.75 -5.45
C TRP A 69 2.06 12.94 -6.18
N CYS A 70 3.20 13.58 -6.47
CA CYS A 70 4.36 12.89 -7.01
C CYS A 70 5.29 12.53 -5.85
N TRP A 71 5.33 11.24 -5.50
CA TRP A 71 6.29 10.78 -4.51
C TRP A 71 7.70 10.76 -5.11
N ARG A 72 8.64 11.42 -4.45
CA ARG A 72 10.07 11.38 -4.80
C ARG A 72 10.87 10.94 -3.58
N ARG A 73 11.33 9.69 -3.60
CA ARG A 73 12.33 9.24 -2.63
C ARG A 73 13.66 9.87 -3.04
N ARG A 74 14.26 10.72 -2.20
CA ARG A 74 15.64 11.17 -2.44
C ARG A 74 16.55 9.93 -2.38
N PRO A 75 17.45 9.72 -3.34
CA PRO A 75 18.42 8.64 -3.23
C PRO A 75 19.26 8.87 -1.97
N SER A 76 19.39 7.82 -1.17
CA SER A 76 20.31 7.73 -0.01
C SER A 76 21.72 7.49 -0.48
#